data_AF-A0A094EUM7-F1
#
_entry.id   AF-A0A094EUM7-F1
#
_cell.length_a   1.000
_cell.length_b   1.000
_cell.length_c   1.000
_cell.angle_alpha   90.00
_cell.angle_beta   90.00
_cell.angle_gamma   90.00
#
_symmetry.space_group_name_H-M   'P 1'
#
loop_
_entity.id
_entity.type
_entity.pdbx_description
1 polymer ?
#
loop_
_entity_poly.entity_id
_entity_poly.type
_entity_poly.pdbx_seq_one_letter_code
_entity_poly.pdbx_strand_id
1 'polypeptide(L)'
;MASETPKPIHTLVLDAAPLITNTPPISTLLLQSSELYTVPQVLAEIRDAAARSRLETTVLPFLKLRTPRPASVKAVTDFARRTGDLEVLSRPDVLVLALSYELE
;
A
#
# COMPACT_ATOMS: atom_id res chain seq x y z
N MET A 1 9.28 -10.55 30.40
CA MET A 1 8.20 -10.12 29.49
C MET A 1 8.78 -9.02 28.63
N ALA A 2 9.00 -9.27 27.35
CA ALA A 2 9.59 -8.27 26.47
C ALA A 2 8.57 -7.14 26.28
N SER A 3 8.90 -5.94 26.75
CA SER A 3 8.15 -4.73 26.42
C SER A 3 8.25 -4.52 24.92
N GLU A 4 7.19 -4.77 24.17
CA GLU A 4 7.11 -4.31 22.78
C GLU A 4 7.18 -2.79 22.83
N THR A 5 8.35 -2.23 22.51
CA THR A 5 8.46 -0.80 22.23
C THR A 5 7.44 -0.46 21.15
N PRO A 6 6.56 0.53 21.39
CA PRO A 6 5.57 0.90 20.40
C PRO A 6 6.29 1.29 19.11
N LYS A 7 5.94 0.61 18.03
CA LYS A 7 6.52 0.90 16.72
C LYS A 7 6.16 2.34 16.34
N PRO A 8 7.06 3.07 15.66
CA PRO A 8 6.85 4.49 15.34
C PRO A 8 5.67 4.70 14.38
N ILE A 9 5.33 3.70 13.56
CA ILE A 9 4.23 3.75 12.60
C ILE A 9 3.22 2.66 12.97
N HIS A 10 1.94 3.02 13.10
CA HIS A 10 0.91 2.00 13.26
C HIS A 10 0.61 1.33 11.92
N THR A 11 0.21 2.12 10.92
CA THR A 11 -0.25 1.65 9.62
C THR A 11 0.58 2.22 8.48
N LEU A 12 1.02 1.36 7.57
CA LEU A 12 1.73 1.75 6.36
C LEU A 12 1.00 1.17 5.14
N VAL A 13 0.66 2.03 4.19
CA VAL A 13 0.08 1.62 2.90
C VAL A 13 1.20 1.64 1.86
N LEU A 14 1.37 0.51 1.17
CA LEU A 14 2.46 0.28 0.22
C LEU A 14 1.97 0.38 -1.22
N ASP A 15 2.72 1.11 -2.03
CA ASP A 15 2.57 1.22 -3.48
C ASP A 15 3.40 0.14 -4.22
N ALA A 16 3.28 0.07 -5.54
CA ALA A 16 3.98 -0.88 -6.40
C ALA A 16 5.51 -0.79 -6.27
N ALA A 17 6.10 0.40 -6.21
CA ALA A 17 7.55 0.55 -6.27
C ALA A 17 8.30 -0.14 -5.11
N PRO A 18 7.92 0.04 -3.81
CA PRO A 18 8.53 -0.70 -2.70
C PRO A 18 8.34 -2.23 -2.82
N LEU A 19 7.22 -2.67 -3.39
CA LEU A 19 6.88 -4.09 -3.57
C LEU A 19 7.68 -4.75 -4.69
N ILE A 20 7.98 -4.01 -5.76
CA ILE A 20 8.76 -4.49 -6.90
C ILE A 20 10.26 -4.50 -6.56
N THR A 21 10.74 -3.42 -5.93
CA THR A 21 12.17 -3.21 -5.71
C THR A 21 12.67 -3.76 -4.37
N ASN A 22 11.76 -4.14 -3.46
CA ASN A 22 12.07 -4.52 -2.08
C ASN A 22 12.97 -3.46 -1.38
N THR A 23 12.72 -2.19 -1.70
CA THR A 23 13.46 -1.05 -1.17
C THR A 23 12.47 -0.05 -0.55
N PRO A 24 12.50 0.17 0.78
CA PRO A 24 13.34 -0.51 1.76
C PRO A 24 12.96 -2.00 1.92
N PRO A 25 13.86 -2.85 2.47
CA PRO A 25 13.57 -4.25 2.71
C PRO A 25 12.33 -4.44 3.59
N ILE A 26 11.56 -5.51 3.34
CA ILE A 26 10.36 -5.82 4.13
C ILE A 26 10.63 -5.92 5.64
N SER A 27 11.81 -6.38 6.05
CA SER A 27 12.22 -6.42 7.46
C SER A 27 12.26 -5.04 8.09
N THR A 28 12.75 -4.01 7.39
CA THR A 28 12.75 -2.63 7.85
C THR A 28 11.31 -2.12 8.02
N LEU A 29 10.45 -2.40 7.04
CA LEU A 29 9.04 -2.03 7.10
C LEU A 29 8.35 -2.67 8.32
N LEU A 30 8.61 -3.95 8.57
CA LEU A 30 8.05 -4.69 9.71
C LEU A 30 8.59 -4.21 11.07
N LEU A 31 9.85 -3.76 11.13
CA LEU A 31 10.41 -3.18 12.35
C LEU A 31 9.80 -1.83 12.68
N GLN A 32 9.45 -1.04 11.66
CA GLN A 32 8.94 0.32 11.82
C GLN A 32 7.42 0.42 11.90
N SER A 33 6.69 -0.56 11.35
CA SER A 33 5.22 -0.53 11.26
C SER A 33 4.53 -1.73 11.91
N SER A 34 3.36 -1.49 12.48
CA SER A 34 2.53 -2.56 13.07
C SER A 34 1.73 -3.30 12.00
N GLU A 35 1.25 -2.56 11.00
CA GLU A 35 0.32 -3.02 9.99
C GLU A 35 0.77 -2.57 8.59
N LEU A 36 0.87 -3.51 7.66
CA LEU A 36 1.18 -3.25 6.25
C LEU A 36 -0.04 -3.53 5.39
N TYR A 37 -0.43 -2.57 4.56
CA TYR A 37 -1.55 -2.70 3.64
C TYR A 37 -1.14 -2.42 2.20
N THR A 38 -1.84 -3.03 1.25
CA THR A 38 -1.89 -2.57 -0.14
C THR A 38 -3.25 -2.92 -0.76
N VAL A 39 -3.47 -2.45 -1.97
CA VAL A 39 -4.65 -2.78 -2.76
C VAL A 39 -4.34 -3.93 -3.73
N PRO A 40 -5.28 -4.86 -3.98
CA PRO A 40 -5.06 -5.97 -4.91
C PRO A 40 -4.63 -5.55 -6.32
N GLN A 41 -5.03 -4.34 -6.75
CA GLN A 41 -4.71 -3.78 -8.05
C GLN A 41 -3.21 -3.49 -8.21
N VAL A 42 -2.53 -3.07 -7.13
CA VAL A 42 -1.08 -2.85 -7.14
C VAL A 42 -0.35 -4.18 -7.39
N LEU A 43 -0.79 -5.27 -6.76
CA LEU A 43 -0.19 -6.59 -7.02
C LEU A 43 -0.43 -7.07 -8.45
N ALA A 44 -1.57 -6.71 -9.06
CA ALA A 44 -1.90 -7.07 -10.43
C ALA A 44 -1.05 -6.31 -11.47
N GLU A 45 -0.47 -5.17 -11.12
CA GLU A 45 0.47 -4.44 -11.98
C GLU A 45 1.85 -5.09 -12.05
N ILE A 46 2.20 -5.92 -11.07
CA ILE A 46 3.48 -6.63 -11.02
C ILE A 46 3.43 -7.82 -11.99
N ARG A 47 3.88 -7.56 -13.22
CA ARG A 47 3.90 -8.54 -14.32
C ARG A 47 5.19 -9.33 -14.43
N ASP A 48 6.29 -8.83 -13.86
CA ASP A 48 7.57 -9.53 -13.88
C ASP A 48 7.49 -10.79 -13.01
N ALA A 49 7.78 -11.95 -13.60
CA ALA A 49 7.63 -13.24 -12.92
C ALA A 49 8.56 -13.37 -11.71
N ALA A 50 9.77 -12.82 -11.79
CA ALA A 50 10.74 -12.87 -10.70
C ALA A 50 10.35 -11.95 -9.54
N ALA A 51 9.84 -10.74 -9.82
CA ALA A 51 9.30 -9.84 -8.81
C ALA A 51 8.04 -10.41 -8.16
N ARG A 52 7.13 -10.99 -8.95
CA ARG A 52 5.90 -11.61 -8.47
C ARG A 52 6.17 -12.79 -7.54
N SER A 53 7.03 -13.73 -7.95
CA SER A 53 7.38 -14.89 -7.12
C SER A 53 8.05 -14.46 -5.81
N ARG A 54 8.91 -13.44 -5.84
CA ARG A 54 9.48 -12.85 -4.63
C ARG A 54 8.41 -12.28 -3.72
N LEU A 55 7.54 -11.43 -4.25
CA LEU A 55 6.46 -10.82 -3.48
C LEU A 55 5.54 -11.87 -2.83
N GLU A 56 5.10 -12.87 -3.59
CA GLU A 56 4.25 -13.96 -3.10
C GLU A 56 4.92 -14.75 -1.96
N THR A 57 6.24 -14.91 -1.99
CA THR A 57 6.98 -15.71 -1.00
C THR A 57 7.43 -14.91 0.23
N THR A 58 7.87 -13.66 0.04
CA THR A 58 8.58 -12.89 1.08
C THR A 58 7.77 -11.75 1.68
N VAL A 59 6.82 -11.19 0.93
CA VAL A 59 6.10 -9.96 1.32
C VAL A 59 4.65 -10.24 1.64
N LEU A 60 3.97 -11.02 0.79
CA LEU A 60 2.53 -11.31 0.88
C LEU A 60 2.09 -11.86 2.25
N PRO A 61 2.85 -12.73 2.95
CA PRO A 61 2.46 -13.21 4.28
C PRO A 61 2.33 -12.11 5.35
N PHE A 62 3.01 -10.98 5.16
CA PHE A 62 3.02 -9.86 6.09
C PHE A 62 2.11 -8.71 5.67
N LEU A 63 1.47 -8.84 4.50
CA LEU A 63 0.82 -7.73 3.83
C LEU A 63 -0.68 -7.95 3.73
N LYS A 64 -1.47 -7.00 4.23
CA LYS A 64 -2.93 -7.07 4.26
C LYS A 64 -3.50 -6.46 2.98
N LEU A 65 -4.12 -7.29 2.16
CA LEU A 65 -4.83 -6.84 0.98
C LEU A 65 -6.20 -6.28 1.37
N ARG A 66 -6.41 -4.98 1.11
CA ARG A 66 -7.68 -4.31 1.40
C ARG A 66 -8.10 -3.46 0.21
N THR A 67 -9.36 -3.59 -0.19
CA THR A 67 -9.96 -2.69 -1.18
C THR A 67 -10.64 -1.55 -0.42
N PRO A 68 -10.38 -0.27 -0.75
CA PRO A 68 -11.04 0.85 -0.10
C PRO A 68 -12.53 0.87 -0.40
N ARG A 69 -13.32 1.46 0.50
CA ARG A 69 -14.76 1.65 0.30
C ARG A 69 -15.02 2.61 -0.86
N PRO A 70 -16.12 2.45 -1.62
CA PRO A 70 -16.47 3.36 -2.71
C PRO A 70 -16.58 4.83 -2.28
N ALA A 71 -17.01 5.09 -1.04
CA ALA A 71 -17.06 6.44 -0.49
C ALA A 71 -15.67 7.09 -0.38
N SER A 72 -14.68 6.34 0.10
CA SER A 72 -13.28 6.78 0.21
C SER A 72 -12.68 7.06 -1.18
N VAL A 73 -12.95 6.18 -2.15
CA VAL A 73 -12.52 6.37 -3.54
C VAL A 73 -13.15 7.63 -4.14
N LYS A 74 -14.45 7.85 -3.90
CA LYS A 74 -15.15 9.05 -4.36
C LYS A 74 -14.55 10.31 -3.75
N ALA A 75 -14.28 10.33 -2.44
CA ALA A 75 -13.69 11.47 -1.76
C ALA A 75 -12.34 11.87 -2.38
N VAL A 76 -11.44 10.91 -2.58
CA VAL A 76 -10.14 11.14 -3.21
C VAL A 76 -10.27 11.56 -4.68
N THR A 77 -11.16 10.93 -5.43
CA THR A 77 -11.39 11.27 -6.85
C THR A 77 -11.93 12.69 -7.00
N ASP A 78 -12.90 13.09 -6.18
CA ASP A 78 -13.49 14.43 -6.20
C ASP A 78 -12.45 15.48 -5.78
N PHE A 79 -11.58 15.15 -4.81
CA PHE A 79 -10.47 16.02 -4.42
C PHE A 79 -9.45 16.19 -5.54
N ALA A 80 -8.95 15.09 -6.12
CA ALA A 80 -7.99 15.11 -7.23
C ALA A 80 -8.55 15.82 -8.47
N ARG A 81 -9.86 15.74 -8.72
CA ARG A 81 -10.51 16.50 -9.80
C ARG A 81 -10.45 18.01 -9.56
N ARG A 82 -10.58 18.45 -8.31
CA ARG A 82 -10.57 19.87 -7.94
C ARG A 82 -9.16 20.45 -7.98
N THR A 83 -8.14 19.65 -7.70
CA THR A 83 -6.73 20.07 -7.77
C THR A 83 -6.14 19.96 -9.18
N GLY A 84 -6.76 19.17 -10.05
CA GLY A 84 -6.30 18.91 -11.42
C GLY A 84 -5.41 17.67 -11.55
N ASP A 85 -5.14 16.95 -10.46
CA ASP A 85 -4.25 15.79 -10.46
C ASP A 85 -4.90 14.52 -11.02
N LEU A 86 -6.24 14.50 -11.15
CA LEU A 86 -6.96 13.29 -11.58
C LEU A 86 -6.52 12.81 -12.98
N GLU A 87 -6.06 13.70 -13.86
CA GLU A 87 -5.65 13.33 -15.23
C GLU A 87 -4.32 12.57 -15.27
N VAL A 88 -3.48 12.71 -14.24
CA VAL A 88 -2.16 12.08 -14.16
C VAL A 88 -2.12 10.88 -13.21
N LEU A 89 -3.10 10.75 -12.32
CA LEU A 89 -3.21 9.63 -11.38
C LEU A 89 -3.74 8.38 -12.08
N SER A 90 -3.02 7.28 -11.94
CA SER A 90 -3.51 5.98 -12.39
C SER A 90 -4.60 5.45 -11.45
N ARG A 91 -5.32 4.41 -11.91
CA ARG A 91 -6.37 3.79 -11.09
C ARG A 91 -5.81 3.21 -9.77
N PRO A 92 -4.67 2.49 -9.75
CA PRO A 92 -4.08 2.02 -8.49
C PRO A 92 -3.65 3.15 -7.57
N ASP A 93 -3.11 4.26 -8.10
CA ASP A 93 -2.77 5.43 -7.28
C ASP A 93 -3.98 5.96 -6.52
N VAL A 94 -5.12 6.14 -7.20
CA VAL A 94 -6.37 6.59 -6.57
C VAL A 94 -6.83 5.60 -5.50
N LEU A 95 -6.67 4.30 -5.71
CA LEU A 95 -7.06 3.27 -4.74
C LEU A 95 -6.14 3.25 -3.53
N VAL A 96 -4.82 3.42 -3.71
CA VAL A 96 -3.85 3.53 -2.62
C VAL A 96 -4.15 4.76 -1.78
N LEU A 97 -4.36 5.92 -2.42
CA LEU A 97 -4.74 7.16 -1.74
C LEU A 97 -6.07 7.01 -1.00
N ALA A 98 -7.07 6.38 -1.61
CA ALA A 98 -8.36 6.13 -0.98
C ALA A 98 -8.27 5.16 0.21
N LEU A 99 -7.36 4.19 0.14
CA LEU A 99 -7.10 3.28 1.26
C LEU A 99 -6.41 4.02 2.41
N SER A 100 -5.43 4.88 2.11
CA SER A 100 -4.79 5.73 3.12
C SER A 100 -5.82 6.66 3.79
N TYR A 101 -6.67 7.32 3.02
CA TYR A 101 -7.76 8.17 3.53
C TYR A 101 -8.77 7.40 4.40
N GLU A 102 -8.94 6.10 4.18
CA GLU A 102 -9.86 5.27 4.97
C GLU A 102 -9.26 4.79 6.29
N LEU A 103 -7.93 4.75 6.40
CA LEU A 103 -7.19 4.21 7.54
C LEU A 103 -6.66 5.31 8.49
N GLU A 104 -6.70 6.58 8.06
CA GLU A 104 -6.51 7.77 8.89
C GLU A 104 -7.64 7.94 9.91
#